data_AF-A0A936ZQ08-F1
#
_entry.id   AF-A0A936ZQ08-F1
#
_cell.length_a   1.000
_cell.length_b   1.000
_cell.length_c   1.000
_cell.angle_alpha   90.00
_cell.angle_beta   90.00
_cell.angle_gamma   90.00
#
_symmetry.space_group_name_H-M   'P 1'
#
loop_
_entity.id
_entity.type
_entity.pdbx_description
1 polymer ?
#
loop_
_entity_poly.entity_id
_entity_poly.type
_entity_poly.pdbx_seq_one_letter_code
_entity_poly.pdbx_strand_id
1 'polypeptide(L)'
;MGKKPIEDNTGYILNNLDIGWLKKRVGNIDVICPCCLDKKDSRDTPLFDNFLNLLKHGYIHKELKTLESIANELLDYINKQSKANTLKKDQIMYHTRLWACNQCVINKKALFADISKQQSSFEGPCMMYVDINLNCKYCNVPFCFTAREQQYWYEELSLRLESKATRCSECRKKKDVQKRLMKLLAKNTEFSAEELEELIECYTIIGSHKKIKEFKGRLRNIKNNKRKS
;
A
#
# COMPACT_ATOMS: atom_id res chain seq x y z
N MET A 1 11.21 -16.78 11.71
CA MET A 1 11.97 -17.79 10.94
C MET A 1 12.92 -17.04 10.02
N GLY A 2 14.23 -17.18 10.22
CA GLY A 2 15.23 -16.52 9.37
C GLY A 2 15.19 -17.06 7.95
N LYS A 3 15.22 -16.18 6.95
CA LYS A 3 15.35 -16.57 5.54
C LYS A 3 16.71 -17.24 5.36
N LYS A 4 16.74 -18.52 4.96
CA LYS A 4 17.97 -19.12 4.45
C LYS A 4 18.31 -18.45 3.12
N PRO A 5 19.56 -18.06 2.87
CA PRO A 5 20.00 -17.62 1.55
C PRO A 5 19.72 -18.72 0.53
N ILE A 6 19.29 -18.34 -0.67
CA ILE A 6 19.11 -19.25 -1.79
C ILE A 6 20.48 -19.89 -2.09
N GLU A 7 20.57 -21.21 -2.08
CA GLU A 7 21.79 -21.95 -2.42
C GLU A 7 22.29 -21.56 -3.83
N ASP A 8 23.61 -21.43 -3.95
CA ASP A 8 24.42 -20.68 -4.93
C ASP A 8 24.08 -20.82 -6.43
N ASN A 9 23.32 -21.83 -6.87
CA ASN A 9 23.06 -22.05 -8.30
C ASN A 9 21.99 -21.11 -8.89
N THR A 10 20.97 -20.72 -8.11
CA THR A 10 19.90 -19.85 -8.65
C THR A 10 20.39 -18.43 -8.88
N GLY A 11 21.28 -17.92 -8.01
CA GLY A 11 21.90 -16.61 -8.17
C GLY A 11 22.78 -16.52 -9.42
N TYR A 12 23.56 -17.57 -9.69
CA TYR A 12 24.39 -17.66 -10.90
C TYR A 12 23.54 -17.69 -12.19
N ILE A 13 22.46 -18.46 -12.21
CA ILE A 13 21.56 -18.55 -13.37
C ILE A 13 20.85 -17.22 -13.62
N LEU A 14 20.37 -16.53 -12.57
CA LEU A 14 19.75 -15.21 -12.71
C LEU A 14 20.71 -14.14 -13.25
N ASN A 15 21.98 -14.20 -12.87
CA ASN A 15 23.01 -13.27 -13.34
C ASN A 15 23.44 -13.51 -14.80
N ASN A 16 23.19 -14.70 -15.35
CA ASN A 16 23.51 -15.08 -16.73
C ASN A 16 22.27 -15.39 -17.57
N LEU A 17 21.11 -14.88 -17.14
CA LEU A 17 19.81 -15.21 -17.73
C LEU A 17 19.65 -14.53 -19.10
N ASP A 18 19.50 -15.31 -20.17
CA ASP A 18 19.15 -14.76 -21.48
C ASP A 18 17.65 -14.39 -21.50
N ILE A 19 17.36 -13.13 -21.20
CA ILE A 19 16.01 -12.57 -21.22
C ILE A 19 15.39 -12.63 -22.61
N GLY A 20 16.20 -12.47 -23.67
CA GLY A 20 15.74 -12.56 -25.06
C GLY A 20 15.24 -13.95 -25.39
N TRP A 21 16.02 -14.98 -25.01
CA TRP A 21 15.62 -16.37 -25.13
C TRP A 21 14.35 -16.68 -24.33
N LEU A 22 14.25 -16.22 -23.07
CA LEU A 22 13.06 -16.44 -22.24
C LEU A 22 11.80 -15.81 -22.85
N LYS A 23 11.89 -14.55 -23.32
CA LYS A 23 10.77 -13.88 -24.00
C LYS A 23 10.35 -14.65 -25.25
N LYS A 24 11.30 -15.16 -26.03
CA LYS A 24 11.02 -15.98 -27.22
C LYS A 24 10.39 -17.33 -26.86
N ARG A 25 10.87 -17.99 -25.80
CA ARG A 25 10.40 -19.31 -25.34
C ARG A 25 8.98 -19.27 -24.80
N VAL A 26 8.67 -18.26 -23.99
CA VAL A 26 7.33 -18.02 -23.44
C VAL A 26 6.35 -17.60 -24.55
N GLY A 27 6.85 -16.86 -25.54
CA GLY A 27 6.03 -16.34 -26.64
C GLY A 27 5.13 -15.20 -26.20
N ASN A 28 4.14 -14.89 -27.04
CA ASN A 28 3.22 -13.78 -26.82
C ASN A 28 1.98 -14.31 -26.14
N ILE A 29 1.68 -13.78 -24.96
CA ILE A 29 0.45 -14.11 -24.25
C ILE A 29 -0.29 -12.82 -24.00
N ASP A 30 -1.53 -12.80 -24.44
CA ASP A 30 -2.40 -11.68 -24.20
C ASP A 30 -2.78 -11.62 -22.72
N VAL A 31 -2.49 -10.48 -22.09
CA VAL A 31 -2.85 -10.21 -20.70
C VAL A 31 -3.60 -8.89 -20.62
N ILE A 32 -4.60 -8.79 -19.76
CA ILE A 32 -5.30 -7.53 -19.51
C ILE A 32 -4.59 -6.81 -18.36
N CYS A 33 -4.19 -5.56 -18.59
CA CYS A 33 -3.65 -4.73 -17.54
C CYS A 33 -4.76 -4.44 -16.50
N PRO A 34 -4.62 -4.81 -15.23
CA PRO A 34 -5.70 -4.59 -14.24
C PRO A 34 -5.88 -3.11 -13.90
N CYS A 35 -4.92 -2.26 -14.24
CA CYS A 35 -4.99 -0.81 -14.04
C CYS A 35 -5.84 -0.10 -15.12
N CYS A 36 -5.59 -0.35 -16.41
CA CYS A 36 -6.30 0.32 -17.51
C CYS A 36 -7.34 -0.54 -18.24
N LEU A 37 -7.36 -1.85 -17.97
CA LEU A 37 -8.22 -2.85 -18.62
C LEU A 37 -7.95 -3.07 -20.11
N ASP A 38 -6.87 -2.49 -20.64
CA ASP A 38 -6.43 -2.78 -22.00
C ASP A 38 -5.73 -4.14 -22.08
N LYS A 39 -5.95 -4.81 -23.20
CA LYS A 39 -5.16 -5.96 -23.65
C LYS A 39 -3.72 -5.55 -23.96
N LYS A 40 -2.75 -6.34 -23.51
CA LYS A 40 -1.31 -6.15 -23.70
C LYS A 40 -0.65 -7.48 -24.09
N ASP A 41 0.41 -7.41 -24.90
CA ASP A 41 1.33 -8.52 -25.09
C ASP A 41 2.19 -8.64 -23.82
N SER A 42 2.24 -9.84 -23.21
CA SER A 42 3.00 -10.10 -21.99
C SER A 42 4.46 -9.66 -22.07
N ARG A 43 5.08 -9.65 -23.25
CA ARG A 43 6.48 -9.23 -23.46
C ARG A 43 6.70 -7.71 -23.31
N ASP A 44 5.63 -6.94 -23.47
CA ASP A 44 5.58 -5.47 -23.35
C ASP A 44 4.98 -5.03 -22.00
N THR A 45 5.01 -5.94 -21.02
CA THR A 45 4.57 -5.69 -19.65
C THR A 45 5.70 -5.92 -18.66
N PRO A 46 5.61 -5.32 -17.46
CA PRO A 46 6.51 -5.62 -16.35
C PRO A 46 6.43 -7.06 -15.80
N LEU A 47 5.61 -7.95 -16.37
CA LEU A 47 5.42 -9.30 -15.81
C LEU A 47 6.71 -10.13 -15.77
N PHE A 48 7.59 -9.97 -16.76
CA PHE A 48 8.90 -10.62 -16.77
C PHE A 48 9.77 -10.10 -15.62
N ASP A 49 9.91 -8.78 -15.49
CA ASP A 49 10.70 -8.17 -14.43
C ASP A 49 10.14 -8.49 -13.04
N ASN A 50 8.81 -8.50 -12.91
CA ASN A 50 8.12 -8.90 -11.69
C ASN A 50 8.46 -10.33 -11.29
N PHE A 51 8.40 -11.27 -12.24
CA PHE A 51 8.75 -12.66 -11.99
C PHE A 51 10.21 -12.82 -11.54
N LEU A 52 11.14 -12.14 -12.21
CA LEU A 52 12.56 -12.16 -11.83
C LEU A 52 12.80 -11.56 -10.44
N ASN A 53 12.08 -10.49 -10.09
CA ASN A 53 12.12 -9.91 -8.75
C ASN A 53 11.59 -10.91 -7.70
N LEU A 54 10.51 -11.63 -7.99
CA LEU A 54 10.01 -12.69 -7.09
C LEU A 54 11.03 -13.81 -6.89
N LEU A 55 11.71 -14.25 -7.96
CA LEU A 55 12.78 -15.24 -7.88
C LEU A 55 13.93 -14.75 -7.01
N LYS A 56 14.44 -13.55 -7.31
CA LYS A 56 15.58 -12.93 -6.61
C LYS A 56 15.35 -12.80 -5.11
N HIS A 57 14.12 -12.52 -4.70
CA HIS A 57 13.77 -12.35 -3.29
C HIS A 57 13.23 -13.63 -2.61
N GLY A 58 13.28 -14.77 -3.32
CA GLY A 58 12.94 -16.10 -2.76
C GLY A 58 11.45 -16.32 -2.55
N TYR A 59 10.58 -15.62 -3.29
CA TYR A 59 9.13 -15.81 -3.26
C TYR A 59 8.63 -16.96 -4.15
N ILE A 60 9.53 -17.52 -4.97
CA ILE A 60 9.30 -18.75 -5.72
C ILE A 60 10.14 -19.84 -5.07
N HIS A 61 9.45 -20.79 -4.42
CA HIS A 61 10.08 -21.84 -3.62
C HIS A 61 10.44 -23.11 -4.43
N LYS A 62 10.28 -23.07 -5.75
CA LYS A 62 10.63 -24.18 -6.63
C LYS A 62 12.12 -24.13 -6.94
N GLU A 63 12.76 -25.29 -6.97
CA GLU A 63 14.15 -25.43 -7.38
C GLU A 63 14.25 -25.28 -8.92
N LEU A 64 14.66 -24.12 -9.40
CA LEU A 64 14.74 -23.83 -10.83
C LEU A 64 16.19 -23.92 -11.31
N LYS A 65 16.60 -25.15 -11.65
CA LYS A 65 18.00 -25.48 -12.02
C LYS A 65 18.36 -25.25 -13.49
N THR A 66 17.39 -25.01 -14.38
CA THR A 66 17.63 -24.86 -15.82
C THR A 66 16.86 -23.68 -16.39
N LEU A 67 17.34 -23.14 -17.52
CA LEU A 67 16.60 -22.10 -18.25
C LEU A 67 15.19 -22.57 -18.66
N GLU A 68 15.04 -23.85 -18.99
CA GLU A 68 13.75 -24.44 -19.35
C GLU A 68 12.79 -24.51 -18.15
N SER A 69 13.26 -24.85 -16.95
CA SER A 69 12.39 -24.83 -15.76
C SER A 69 11.99 -23.41 -15.37
N ILE A 70 12.88 -22.42 -15.56
CA ILE A 70 12.57 -21.01 -15.39
C ILE A 70 11.51 -20.54 -16.40
N ALA A 71 11.67 -20.89 -17.69
CA ALA A 71 10.71 -20.54 -18.73
C ALA A 71 9.31 -21.10 -18.45
N ASN A 72 9.23 -22.36 -18.01
CA ASN A 72 7.95 -23.00 -17.68
C ASN A 72 7.28 -22.35 -16.46
N GLU A 73 8.05 -21.98 -15.44
CA GLU A 73 7.50 -21.30 -14.26
C GLU A 73 7.04 -19.87 -14.59
N LEU A 74 7.79 -19.16 -15.42
CA LEU A 74 7.42 -17.84 -15.93
C LEU A 74 6.14 -17.91 -16.78
N LEU A 75 6.02 -18.94 -17.63
CA LEU A 75 4.82 -19.19 -18.43
C LEU A 75 3.60 -19.44 -17.52
N ASP A 76 3.73 -20.26 -16.47
CA ASP A 76 2.67 -20.48 -15.49
C ASP A 76 2.30 -19.18 -14.75
N TYR A 77 3.30 -18.38 -14.34
CA TYR A 77 3.10 -17.07 -13.73
C TYR A 77 2.30 -16.14 -14.65
N ILE A 78 2.67 -16.00 -15.92
CA ILE A 78 1.98 -15.14 -16.89
C ILE A 78 0.55 -15.66 -17.14
N ASN A 79 0.36 -16.97 -17.29
CA ASN A 79 -0.95 -17.56 -17.50
C ASN A 79 -1.90 -17.33 -16.31
N LYS A 80 -1.39 -17.35 -15.07
CA LYS A 80 -2.18 -16.96 -13.89
C LYS A 80 -2.66 -15.51 -13.96
N GLN A 81 -1.79 -14.59 -14.40
CA GLN A 81 -2.18 -13.18 -14.62
C GLN A 81 -3.17 -13.03 -15.78
N SER A 82 -3.11 -13.90 -16.78
CA SER A 82 -4.10 -13.92 -17.86
C SER A 82 -5.49 -14.35 -17.39
N LYS A 83 -5.58 -15.30 -16.45
CA LYS A 83 -6.86 -15.84 -15.93
C LYS A 83 -7.53 -14.92 -14.91
N ALA A 84 -6.73 -14.19 -14.15
CA ALA A 84 -7.13 -13.13 -13.23
C ALA A 84 -8.06 -12.07 -13.85
N ASN A 85 -8.03 -11.93 -15.18
CA ASN A 85 -8.82 -10.99 -15.97
C ASN A 85 -10.33 -11.29 -16.00
N THR A 86 -10.76 -12.43 -15.45
CA THR A 86 -12.18 -12.81 -15.33
C THR A 86 -12.84 -12.34 -14.03
N LEU A 87 -12.04 -11.79 -13.10
CA LEU A 87 -12.53 -11.31 -11.80
C LEU A 87 -13.12 -9.89 -11.94
N LYS A 88 -14.08 -9.52 -11.09
CA LYS A 88 -14.59 -8.14 -11.06
C LYS A 88 -13.48 -7.18 -10.58
N LYS A 89 -13.52 -5.91 -10.99
CA LYS A 89 -12.48 -4.90 -10.69
C LYS A 89 -12.17 -4.75 -9.19
N ASP A 90 -13.20 -4.87 -8.35
CA ASP A 90 -13.11 -4.87 -6.90
C ASP A 90 -12.48 -6.15 -6.32
N GLN A 91 -12.47 -7.25 -7.07
CA GLN A 91 -11.85 -8.54 -6.70
C GLN A 91 -10.42 -8.65 -7.24
N ILE A 92 -10.14 -8.19 -8.47
CA ILE A 92 -8.81 -8.21 -9.11
C ILE A 92 -7.76 -7.60 -8.19
N MET A 93 -8.09 -6.45 -7.60
CA MET A 93 -7.13 -5.63 -6.88
C MET A 93 -6.68 -6.22 -5.54
N TYR A 94 -7.46 -7.14 -4.96
CA TYR A 94 -7.07 -7.86 -3.74
C TYR A 94 -6.53 -9.28 -4.02
N HIS A 95 -6.86 -9.88 -5.17
CA HIS A 95 -6.50 -11.27 -5.47
C HIS A 95 -5.32 -11.42 -6.44
N THR A 96 -4.95 -10.35 -7.15
CA THR A 96 -3.89 -10.40 -8.15
C THR A 96 -2.86 -9.39 -7.71
N ARG A 97 -1.78 -9.86 -7.09
CA ARG A 97 -0.61 -9.07 -6.67
C ARG A 97 -0.30 -8.04 -7.76
N LEU A 98 -0.77 -6.81 -7.54
CA LEU A 98 -1.06 -5.83 -8.56
C LEU A 98 0.13 -5.64 -9.50
N TRP A 99 -0.07 -5.86 -10.79
CA TRP A 99 0.84 -5.40 -11.83
C TRP A 99 0.10 -4.37 -12.68
N ALA A 100 0.83 -3.55 -13.43
CA ALA A 100 0.26 -2.62 -14.38
C ALA A 100 1.18 -2.57 -15.60
N CYS A 101 0.63 -2.26 -16.77
CA CYS A 101 1.43 -2.14 -17.98
C CYS A 101 2.40 -0.95 -17.90
N ASN A 102 3.45 -1.00 -18.73
CA ASN A 102 4.47 0.04 -18.82
C ASN A 102 3.85 1.44 -19.02
N GLN A 103 2.82 1.55 -19.86
CA GLN A 103 2.16 2.83 -20.10
C GLN A 103 1.46 3.39 -18.85
N CYS A 104 0.89 2.53 -17.99
CA CYS A 104 0.30 2.98 -16.73
C CYS A 104 1.37 3.50 -15.76
N VAL A 105 2.55 2.88 -15.74
CA VAL A 105 3.68 3.36 -14.95
C VAL A 105 4.18 4.71 -15.47
N ILE A 106 4.42 4.82 -16.79
CA ILE A 106 4.85 6.07 -17.45
C ILE A 106 3.86 7.20 -17.17
N ASN A 107 2.56 6.91 -17.22
CA ASN A 107 1.49 7.86 -16.95
C ASN A 107 1.23 8.08 -15.46
N LYS A 108 2.05 7.52 -14.57
CA LYS A 108 1.93 7.62 -13.10
C LYS A 108 0.58 7.14 -12.54
N LYS A 109 -0.10 6.26 -13.27
CA LYS A 109 -1.31 5.55 -12.81
C LYS A 109 -0.96 4.34 -11.94
N ALA A 110 0.29 3.91 -12.00
CA ALA A 110 0.85 2.82 -11.21
C ALA A 110 2.26 3.17 -10.74
N LEU A 111 2.67 2.63 -9.60
CA LEU A 111 4.02 2.76 -9.04
C LEU A 111 4.61 1.37 -8.81
N PHE A 112 5.88 1.19 -9.12
CA PHE A 112 6.61 -0.02 -8.72
C PHE A 112 6.72 -0.07 -7.19
N ALA A 113 6.58 -1.28 -6.65
CA ALA A 113 6.77 -1.53 -5.24
C ALA A 113 8.17 -2.12 -4.97
N ASP A 114 8.79 -1.73 -3.87
CA ASP A 114 10.03 -2.30 -3.37
C ASP A 114 9.71 -3.47 -2.43
N ILE A 115 9.71 -4.68 -2.99
CA ILE A 115 9.38 -5.90 -2.25
C ILE A 115 10.34 -6.19 -1.09
N SER A 116 11.53 -5.58 -1.08
CA SER A 116 12.49 -5.74 0.02
C SER A 116 12.09 -4.96 1.28
N LYS A 117 11.26 -3.92 1.12
CA LYS A 117 10.76 -3.08 2.21
C LYS A 117 9.40 -3.53 2.74
N GLN A 118 8.73 -4.44 2.03
CA GLN A 118 7.44 -4.95 2.44
C GLN A 118 7.57 -6.00 3.56
N GLN A 119 6.61 -5.98 4.48
CA GLN A 119 6.43 -7.10 5.42
C GLN A 119 6.05 -8.38 4.67
N SER A 120 6.51 -9.52 5.17
CA SER A 120 6.11 -10.81 4.63
C SER A 120 4.60 -11.01 4.77
N SER A 121 3.93 -11.33 3.67
CA SER A 121 2.52 -11.74 3.64
C SER A 121 2.41 -13.19 3.22
N PHE A 122 1.38 -13.88 3.73
CA PHE A 122 1.02 -15.22 3.27
C PHE A 122 0.70 -15.24 1.77
N GLU A 123 0.05 -14.18 1.30
CA GLU A 123 -0.30 -14.01 -0.10
C GLU A 123 0.84 -13.43 -0.93
N GLY A 124 2.08 -13.34 -0.43
CA GLY A 124 3.25 -12.80 -1.13
C GLY A 124 3.23 -11.27 -1.30
N PRO A 125 4.24 -10.69 -1.98
CA PRO A 125 4.43 -9.25 -2.04
C PRO A 125 3.54 -8.59 -3.10
N CYS A 126 3.27 -7.30 -2.93
CA CYS A 126 2.71 -6.46 -3.99
C CYS A 126 3.83 -6.08 -4.96
N MET A 127 3.60 -6.22 -6.27
CA MET A 127 4.60 -5.83 -7.28
C MET A 127 4.49 -4.37 -7.68
N MET A 128 3.27 -3.82 -7.63
CA MET A 128 2.95 -2.44 -7.94
C MET A 128 1.81 -1.93 -7.06
N TYR A 129 1.69 -0.61 -6.97
CA TYR A 129 0.57 0.10 -6.36
C TYR A 129 -0.19 0.87 -7.44
N VAL A 130 -1.52 0.84 -7.37
CA VAL A 130 -2.41 1.58 -8.28
C VAL A 130 -3.43 2.34 -7.45
N ASP A 131 -4.04 3.39 -7.97
CA ASP A 131 -5.08 4.12 -7.24
C ASP A 131 -6.33 3.26 -7.01
N ILE A 132 -6.79 3.22 -5.75
CA ILE A 132 -7.89 2.39 -5.31
C ILE A 132 -9.03 3.26 -4.79
N ASN A 133 -10.18 3.24 -5.47
CA ASN A 133 -11.37 3.95 -5.01
C ASN A 133 -12.14 3.09 -3.98
N LEU A 134 -12.39 3.66 -2.80
CA LEU A 134 -13.05 3.02 -1.66
C LEU A 134 -14.15 3.94 -1.11
N ASN A 135 -15.06 3.37 -0.33
CA ASN A 135 -16.00 4.16 0.46
C ASN A 135 -15.56 4.18 1.93
N CYS A 136 -15.58 5.36 2.54
CA CYS A 136 -15.23 5.50 3.94
C CYS A 136 -16.26 4.77 4.81
N LYS A 137 -15.81 3.81 5.64
CA LYS A 137 -16.71 3.03 6.53
C LYS A 137 -17.47 3.91 7.54
N TYR A 138 -17.05 5.16 7.75
CA TYR A 138 -17.59 6.05 8.78
C TYR A 138 -18.53 7.12 8.23
N CYS A 139 -18.13 7.82 7.16
CA CYS A 139 -18.95 8.88 6.57
C CYS A 139 -19.56 8.48 5.22
N ASN A 140 -19.27 7.28 4.72
CA ASN A 140 -19.68 6.75 3.43
C ASN A 140 -19.24 7.58 2.20
N VAL A 141 -18.44 8.64 2.40
CA VAL A 141 -17.89 9.44 1.31
C VAL A 141 -16.85 8.62 0.54
N PRO A 142 -16.91 8.59 -0.81
CA PRO A 142 -15.87 7.98 -1.64
C PRO A 142 -14.51 8.66 -1.42
N PHE A 143 -13.45 7.86 -1.38
CA PHE A 143 -12.08 8.37 -1.30
C PHE A 143 -11.13 7.45 -2.08
N CYS A 144 -9.98 7.99 -2.49
CA CYS A 144 -8.93 7.23 -3.15
C CYS A 144 -7.84 6.86 -2.14
N PHE A 145 -7.55 5.57 -2.01
CA PHE A 145 -6.32 5.08 -1.40
C PHE A 145 -5.25 5.04 -2.50
N THR A 146 -4.51 6.14 -2.60
CA THR A 146 -3.59 6.39 -3.73
C THR A 146 -2.43 5.40 -3.75
N ALA A 147 -1.83 5.18 -4.93
CA ALA A 147 -0.64 4.35 -5.08
C ALA A 147 0.51 4.82 -4.17
N ARG A 148 0.70 6.14 -4.02
CA ARG A 148 1.71 6.72 -3.13
C ARG A 148 1.39 6.49 -1.65
N GLU A 149 0.11 6.56 -1.28
CA GLU A 149 -0.29 6.26 0.10
C GLU A 149 -0.03 4.78 0.44
N GLN A 150 -0.32 3.87 -0.49
CA GLN A 150 0.01 2.44 -0.35
C GLN A 150 1.52 2.22 -0.18
N GLN A 151 2.34 2.83 -1.04
CA GLN A 151 3.80 2.75 -0.93
C GLN A 151 4.29 3.19 0.45
N TYR A 152 3.84 4.36 0.92
CA TYR A 152 4.18 4.86 2.25
C TYR A 152 3.75 3.87 3.36
N TRP A 153 2.55 3.31 3.28
CA TRP A 153 2.03 2.37 4.28
C TRP A 153 2.85 1.09 4.36
N TYR A 154 3.17 0.49 3.23
CA TYR A 154 3.74 -0.85 3.20
C TYR A 154 5.27 -0.85 3.23
N GLU A 155 5.92 0.18 2.68
CA GLU A 155 7.38 0.26 2.61
C GLU A 155 7.98 1.14 3.71
N GLU A 156 7.37 2.28 4.03
CA GLU A 156 7.92 3.20 5.04
C GLU A 156 7.39 2.90 6.44
N LEU A 157 6.08 2.72 6.59
CA LEU A 157 5.46 2.36 7.87
C LEU A 157 5.55 0.87 8.18
N SER A 158 5.99 0.04 7.23
CA SER A 158 6.08 -1.42 7.38
C SER A 158 4.77 -2.05 7.85
N LEU A 159 3.62 -1.52 7.41
CA LEU A 159 2.34 -2.15 7.68
C LEU A 159 2.22 -3.46 6.90
N ARG A 160 1.46 -4.42 7.45
CA ARG A 160 1.18 -5.67 6.74
C ARG A 160 0.36 -5.39 5.47
N LEU A 161 0.60 -6.13 4.39
CA LEU A 161 -0.08 -5.93 3.10
C LEU A 161 -1.60 -6.14 3.19
N GLU A 162 -2.08 -6.92 4.15
CA GLU A 162 -3.52 -7.10 4.42
C GLU A 162 -4.17 -5.84 5.03
N SER A 163 -3.37 -4.88 5.47
CA SER A 163 -3.86 -3.60 6.02
C SER A 163 -4.42 -2.76 4.88
N LYS A 164 -5.72 -2.42 4.95
CA LYS A 164 -6.39 -1.57 3.97
C LYS A 164 -6.92 -0.28 4.57
N ALA A 165 -6.93 0.79 3.77
CA ALA A 165 -7.57 2.03 4.15
C ALA A 165 -9.10 1.80 4.29
N THR A 166 -9.64 1.96 5.50
CA THR A 166 -11.08 1.80 5.78
C THR A 166 -11.80 3.12 6.05
N ARG A 167 -11.04 4.21 6.16
CA ARG A 167 -11.52 5.55 6.45
C ARG A 167 -10.86 6.52 5.48
N CYS A 168 -11.58 7.55 5.03
CA CYS A 168 -10.98 8.67 4.31
C CYS A 168 -10.00 9.44 5.22
N SER A 169 -9.15 10.28 4.61
CA SER A 169 -8.14 11.10 5.31
C SER A 169 -8.75 11.91 6.46
N GLU A 170 -9.88 12.57 6.23
CA GLU A 170 -10.57 13.38 7.24
C GLU A 170 -11.06 12.53 8.42
N CYS A 171 -11.63 11.34 8.17
CA CYS A 171 -12.02 10.43 9.25
C CYS A 171 -10.82 9.81 9.97
N ARG A 172 -9.67 9.62 9.30
CA ARG A 172 -8.42 9.18 9.96
C ARG A 172 -7.91 10.26 10.92
N LYS A 173 -7.82 11.52 10.45
CA LYS A 173 -7.47 12.68 11.28
C LYS A 173 -8.37 12.80 12.51
N LYS A 174 -9.69 12.71 12.32
CA LYS A 174 -10.66 12.76 13.43
C LYS A 174 -10.42 11.66 14.47
N LYS A 175 -10.09 10.44 14.03
CA LYS A 175 -9.76 9.32 14.94
C LYS A 175 -8.51 9.62 15.77
N ASP A 176 -7.46 10.16 15.15
CA ASP A 176 -6.21 10.48 15.85
C ASP A 176 -6.41 11.62 16.85
N VAL A 177 -7.21 12.63 16.47
CA VAL A 177 -7.65 13.70 17.35
C VAL A 177 -8.49 13.17 18.52
N GLN A 178 -9.42 12.25 18.27
CA GLN A 178 -10.21 11.61 19.34
C GLN A 178 -9.32 10.89 20.36
N LYS A 179 -8.27 10.18 19.91
CA LYS A 179 -7.31 9.55 20.81
C LYS A 179 -6.55 10.58 21.66
N ARG A 180 -6.14 11.71 21.07
CA ARG A 180 -5.51 12.82 21.80
C ARG A 180 -6.45 13.41 22.84
N LEU A 181 -7.71 13.68 22.46
CA LEU A 181 -8.73 14.16 23.39
C LEU A 181 -8.94 13.20 24.57
N MET A 182 -9.05 11.90 24.31
CA MET A 182 -9.20 10.92 25.39
C MET A 182 -8.04 10.97 26.39
N LYS A 183 -6.81 11.13 25.90
CA LYS A 183 -5.63 11.26 26.77
C LYS A 183 -5.65 12.55 27.59
N LEU A 184 -5.98 13.68 26.97
CA LEU A 184 -6.06 14.97 27.66
C LEU A 184 -7.16 14.97 28.72
N LEU A 185 -8.36 14.52 28.36
CA LEU A 185 -9.53 14.53 29.24
C LEU A 185 -9.46 13.50 30.37
N ALA A 186 -8.58 12.49 30.28
CA ALA A 186 -8.37 11.51 31.34
C ALA A 186 -7.52 12.06 32.52
N LYS A 187 -6.98 13.28 32.41
CA LYS A 187 -6.24 13.91 33.52
C LYS A 187 -7.20 14.33 34.64
N ASN A 188 -6.81 14.03 35.88
CA ASN A 188 -7.51 14.46 37.11
C ASN A 188 -7.00 15.82 37.65
N THR A 189 -6.28 16.58 36.84
CA THR A 189 -5.71 17.89 37.21
C THR A 189 -6.38 18.99 36.40
N GLU A 190 -6.25 20.24 36.85
CA GLU A 190 -6.64 21.37 36.01
C GLU A 190 -5.79 21.45 34.73
N PHE A 191 -6.39 21.98 33.67
CA PHE A 191 -5.73 22.12 32.38
C PHE A 191 -4.84 23.37 32.33
N SER A 192 -3.64 23.24 31.78
CA SER A 192 -2.78 24.37 31.46
C SER A 192 -3.35 25.22 30.30
N ALA A 193 -2.75 26.38 30.06
CA ALA A 193 -3.15 27.22 28.92
C ALA A 193 -2.89 26.51 27.59
N GLU A 194 -1.74 25.82 27.47
CA GLU A 194 -1.33 25.05 26.29
C GLU A 194 -2.27 23.86 26.07
N GLU A 195 -2.65 23.14 27.12
CA GLU A 195 -3.61 22.02 27.03
C GLU A 195 -5.01 22.49 26.61
N LEU A 196 -5.45 23.66 27.08
CA LEU A 196 -6.71 24.24 26.63
C LEU A 196 -6.66 24.65 25.16
N GLU A 197 -5.53 25.19 24.68
CA GLU A 197 -5.31 25.49 23.26
C GLU A 197 -5.37 24.21 22.43
N GLU A 198 -4.73 23.13 22.90
CA GLU A 198 -4.78 21.81 22.26
C GLU A 198 -6.20 21.23 22.23
N LEU A 199 -6.96 21.33 23.33
CA LEU A 199 -8.36 20.90 23.38
C LEU A 199 -9.22 21.68 22.37
N ILE A 200 -9.02 23.00 22.26
CA ILE A 200 -9.74 23.85 21.30
C ILE A 200 -9.43 23.42 19.85
N GLU A 201 -8.15 23.19 19.53
CA GLU A 201 -7.73 22.70 18.21
C GLU A 201 -8.42 21.36 17.90
N CYS A 202 -8.34 20.41 18.84
CA CYS A 202 -8.95 19.09 18.69
C CYS A 202 -10.47 19.16 18.46
N TYR A 203 -11.21 19.95 19.24
CA TYR A 203 -12.65 20.11 19.06
C TYR A 203 -13.02 20.87 17.79
N THR A 204 -12.12 21.71 17.26
CA THR A 204 -12.27 22.36 15.95
C THR A 204 -12.25 21.33 14.83
N ILE A 205 -11.28 20.40 14.85
CA ILE A 205 -11.19 19.31 13.85
C ILE A 205 -12.40 18.37 13.92
N ILE A 206 -12.93 18.11 15.12
CA ILE A 206 -14.14 17.29 15.29
C ILE A 206 -15.41 18.03 14.84
N GLY A 207 -15.43 19.37 14.93
CA GLY A 207 -16.58 20.20 14.61
C GLY A 207 -17.53 20.46 15.78
N SER A 208 -17.04 20.39 17.03
CA SER A 208 -17.88 20.59 18.24
C SER A 208 -17.87 22.04 18.71
N HIS A 209 -18.72 22.88 18.11
CA HIS A 209 -18.81 24.32 18.44
C HIS A 209 -19.08 24.61 19.93
N LYS A 210 -19.90 23.79 20.58
CA LYS A 210 -20.21 23.93 22.02
C LYS A 210 -18.95 23.80 22.88
N LYS A 211 -18.13 22.78 22.64
CA LYS A 211 -16.90 22.53 23.40
C LYS A 211 -15.83 23.56 23.09
N ILE A 212 -15.72 24.02 21.84
CA ILE A 212 -14.82 25.11 21.47
C ILE A 212 -15.12 26.37 22.29
N LYS A 213 -16.39 26.78 22.40
CA LYS A 213 -16.79 27.96 23.18
C LYS A 213 -16.47 27.81 24.67
N GLU A 214 -16.73 26.63 25.23
CA GLU A 214 -16.44 26.29 26.63
C GLU A 214 -14.95 26.47 26.96
N PHE A 215 -14.06 25.80 26.21
CA PHE A 215 -12.61 25.84 26.50
C PHE A 215 -11.98 27.19 26.17
N LYS A 216 -12.47 27.93 25.15
CA LYS A 216 -12.07 29.33 24.92
C LYS A 216 -12.43 30.25 26.10
N GLY A 217 -13.52 29.98 26.81
CA GLY A 217 -13.87 30.68 28.04
C GLY A 217 -12.85 30.44 29.15
N ARG A 218 -12.53 29.18 29.42
CA ARG A 218 -11.54 28.78 30.44
C ARG A 218 -10.15 29.36 30.15
N LEU A 219 -9.71 29.30 28.89
CA LEU A 219 -8.41 29.85 28.48
C LEU A 219 -8.30 31.35 28.73
N ARG A 220 -9.37 32.11 28.44
CA ARG A 220 -9.41 33.55 28.73
C ARG A 220 -9.29 33.84 30.22
N ASN A 221 -9.93 33.04 31.07
CA ASN A 221 -9.85 33.21 32.52
C ASN A 221 -8.42 32.99 33.02
N ILE A 222 -7.72 31.94 32.56
CA ILE A 222 -6.32 31.69 32.90
C ILE A 222 -5.42 32.86 32.45
N LYS A 223 -5.58 33.34 31.20
CA LYS A 223 -4.79 34.46 30.67
C LYS A 223 -5.06 35.77 31.43
N ASN A 224 -6.30 36.01 31.86
CA ASN A 224 -6.65 37.19 32.64
C ASN A 224 -6.11 37.13 34.08
N ASN A 225 -6.13 35.97 34.71
CA ASN A 225 -5.58 35.79 36.06
C ASN A 225 -4.06 35.96 36.08
N LYS A 226 -3.34 35.47 35.06
CA LYS A 226 -1.89 35.71 34.91
C LYS A 226 -1.50 37.18 34.70
N ARG A 227 -2.40 38.03 34.18
CA ARG A 227 -2.14 39.47 33.97
C ARG A 227 -2.36 40.31 35.23
N LYS A 228 -3.01 39.74 36.24
CA LYS A 228 -3.34 40.42 37.50
C LYS A 228 -2.42 40.00 38.67
N SER A 229 -1.58 38.98 38.45
CA SER A 229 -0.53 38.54 39.36
C SER A 229 0.82 39.09 38.90
#